data_AF-A0A6V8D8S6-F1
#
_entry.id   AF-A0A6V8D8S6-F1
#
_cell.length_a   1.000
_cell.length_b   1.000
_cell.length_c   1.000
_cell.angle_alpha   90.00
_cell.angle_beta   90.00
_cell.angle_gamma   90.00
#
_symmetry.space_group_name_H-M   'P 1'
#
loop_
_entity.id
_entity.type
_entity.pdbx_description
1 polymer ?
#
loop_
_entity_poly.entity_id
_entity_poly.type
_entity_poly.pdbx_seq_one_letter_code
_entity_poly.pdbx_strand_id
1 'polypeptide(L)'
;DPFAWPEDITNEVEMTLRTVAYPDVGLLEHLLTLDHIDAQRVSEWMHFATNIYPIYSEAACNTLTKMGVPTPYLPDDIASYGLYVSRLEGLKIYAPAAGLPEIGLPRSRMLQLGLERFE
;
A
#
# COMPACT_ATOMS: atom_id res chain seq x y z
N ASP A 1 17.51 11.09 13.44
CA ASP A 1 17.50 10.30 12.20
C ASP A 1 16.87 11.18 11.12
N PRO A 2 17.54 11.49 10.00
CA PRO A 2 17.01 12.36 8.95
C PRO A 2 15.71 11.84 8.31
N PHE A 3 15.31 10.59 8.58
CA PHE A 3 14.07 9.98 8.09
C PHE A 3 12.98 9.86 9.17
N ALA A 4 13.20 10.37 10.38
CA ALA A 4 12.16 10.39 11.41
C ALA A 4 11.17 11.52 11.14
N TRP A 5 9.87 11.18 11.08
CA TRP A 5 8.83 12.20 11.09
C TRP A 5 8.78 12.91 12.45
N PRO A 6 8.32 14.18 12.46
CA PRO A 6 7.89 14.84 13.68
C PRO A 6 6.89 13.99 14.48
N GLU A 7 6.90 14.14 15.80
CA GLU A 7 6.12 13.31 16.73
C GLU A 7 4.60 13.49 16.55
N ASP A 8 4.18 14.71 16.25
CA ASP A 8 2.80 15.08 15.93
C ASP A 8 2.28 14.34 14.69
N ILE A 9 3.05 14.31 13.60
CA ILE A 9 2.71 13.57 12.38
C ILE A 9 2.62 12.07 12.67
N THR A 10 3.57 11.55 13.45
CA THR A 10 3.58 10.13 13.84
C THR A 10 2.34 9.75 14.64
N ASN A 11 1.96 10.58 15.62
CA ASN A 11 0.80 10.35 16.48
C ASN A 11 -0.52 10.43 15.70
N GLU A 12 -0.66 11.37 14.77
CA GLU A 12 -1.86 11.53 13.95
C GLU A 12 -2.07 10.32 13.01
N VAL A 13 -0.98 9.87 12.38
CA VAL A 13 -0.97 8.67 11.54
C VAL A 13 -1.33 7.41 12.37
N GLU A 14 -0.86 7.30 13.61
CA GLU A 14 -1.20 6.19 14.50
C GLU A 14 -2.66 6.16 14.94
N MET A 15 -3.21 7.31 15.34
CA MET A 15 -4.62 7.40 15.72
C MET A 15 -5.53 7.01 14.54
N THR A 16 -5.20 7.47 13.33
CA THR A 16 -5.99 7.20 12.12
C THR A 16 -5.99 5.72 11.75
N LEU A 17 -4.85 5.01 11.87
CA LEU A 17 -4.79 3.57 11.64
C LEU A 17 -5.60 2.75 12.65
N ARG A 18 -5.57 3.12 13.93
CA ARG A 18 -6.26 2.37 15.00
C ARG A 18 -7.78 2.36 14.82
N THR A 19 -8.31 3.34 14.11
CA THR A 19 -9.75 3.49 13.84
C THR A 19 -10.25 2.75 12.61
N VAL A 20 -9.37 2.16 11.78
CA VAL A 20 -9.75 1.64 10.46
C VAL A 20 -9.90 0.12 10.48
N ALA A 21 -11.12 -0.36 10.21
CA ALA A 21 -11.39 -1.77 9.91
C ALA A 21 -11.26 -2.00 8.41
N TYR A 22 -10.49 -3.00 7.97
CA TYR A 22 -10.37 -3.31 6.55
C TYR A 22 -11.71 -3.80 5.95
N PRO A 23 -12.09 -3.41 4.72
CA PRO A 23 -11.48 -2.43 3.82
C PRO A 23 -12.20 -1.08 3.93
N ASP A 24 -11.88 -0.26 4.92
CA ASP A 24 -12.41 1.10 5.01
C ASP A 24 -11.42 2.10 4.39
N VAL A 25 -11.89 2.74 3.30
CA VAL A 25 -11.17 3.71 2.47
C VAL A 25 -10.96 5.06 3.17
N GLY A 26 -11.62 5.30 4.31
CA GLY A 26 -11.53 6.57 5.04
C GLY A 26 -10.13 6.95 5.52
N LEU A 27 -9.22 5.99 5.69
CA LEU A 27 -7.82 6.25 6.05
C LEU A 27 -7.10 7.12 5.01
N LEU A 28 -7.27 6.79 3.74
CA LEU A 28 -6.57 7.45 2.65
C LEU A 28 -7.13 8.86 2.42
N GLU A 29 -8.42 9.06 2.71
CA GLU A 29 -9.09 10.36 2.56
C GLU A 29 -8.55 11.44 3.51
N HIS A 30 -8.16 11.07 4.74
CA HIS A 30 -7.58 12.02 5.68
C HIS A 30 -6.12 12.37 5.33
N LEU A 31 -5.34 11.38 4.89
CA LEU A 31 -3.94 11.58 4.49
C LEU A 31 -3.79 12.43 3.22
N LEU A 32 -4.83 12.50 2.38
CA LEU A 32 -4.87 13.37 1.19
C LEU A 32 -4.80 14.88 1.53
N THR A 33 -4.94 15.26 2.80
CA THR A 33 -4.81 16.65 3.25
C THR A 33 -3.38 17.07 3.58
N LEU A 34 -2.42 16.13 3.59
CA LEU A 34 -1.02 16.38 3.90
C LEU A 34 -0.21 16.59 2.61
N ASP A 35 0.42 17.77 2.49
CA ASP A 35 1.37 18.05 1.41
C ASP A 35 2.69 17.28 1.62
N HIS A 36 3.30 16.80 0.53
CA HIS A 36 4.62 16.14 0.51
C HIS A 36 4.75 14.86 1.37
N ILE A 37 3.67 14.10 1.49
CA ILE A 37 3.66 12.82 2.21
C ILE A 37 4.56 11.78 1.52
N ASP A 38 5.42 11.10 2.28
CA ASP A 38 6.22 9.96 1.77
C ASP A 38 5.35 8.69 1.78
N ALA A 39 4.63 8.47 0.69
CA ALA A 39 3.68 7.37 0.53
C ALA A 39 4.36 5.98 0.62
N GLN A 40 5.64 5.87 0.25
CA GLN A 40 6.38 4.63 0.46
C GLN A 40 6.56 4.36 1.95
N ARG A 41 7.06 5.35 2.71
CA ARG A 41 7.24 5.19 4.16
C ARG A 41 5.92 4.92 4.88
N VAL A 42 4.84 5.62 4.49
CA VAL A 42 3.49 5.33 4.99
C VAL A 42 3.15 3.85 4.77
N SER A 43 3.34 3.35 3.54
CA SER A 43 2.99 1.97 3.20
C SER A 43 3.78 0.92 3.98
N GLU A 44 5.08 1.15 4.21
CA GLU A 44 5.95 0.29 5.01
C GLU A 44 5.48 0.27 6.46
N TRP A 45 5.21 1.46 7.01
CA TRP A 45 4.72 1.59 8.37
C TRP A 45 3.37 0.90 8.57
N MET A 46 2.41 1.11 7.65
CA MET A 46 1.11 0.42 7.67
C MET A 46 1.27 -1.09 7.54
N HIS A 47 2.18 -1.57 6.69
CA HIS A 47 2.47 -2.99 6.56
C HIS A 47 2.94 -3.58 7.88
N PHE A 48 3.91 -2.95 8.56
CA PHE A 48 4.42 -3.45 9.83
C PHE A 48 3.42 -3.32 10.99
N ALA A 49 2.62 -2.25 11.02
CA ALA A 49 1.63 -2.03 12.07
C ALA A 49 0.45 -3.00 12.00
N THR A 50 0.04 -3.39 10.79
CA THR A 50 -1.21 -4.16 10.58
C THR A 50 -0.97 -5.56 10.03
N ASN A 51 0.18 -5.81 9.41
CA ASN A 51 0.45 -6.99 8.58
C ASN A 51 -0.63 -7.24 7.52
N ILE A 52 -1.27 -6.21 6.94
CA ILE A 52 -2.35 -6.38 5.94
C ILE A 52 -2.09 -5.55 4.68
N TYR A 53 -1.62 -4.31 4.83
CA TYR A 53 -1.39 -3.41 3.71
C TYR A 53 -0.16 -3.83 2.89
N PRO A 54 -0.18 -3.70 1.54
CA PRO A 54 1.00 -3.91 0.71
C PRO A 54 1.96 -2.73 0.81
N ILE A 55 3.25 -3.01 0.61
CA ILE A 55 4.30 -1.99 0.56
C ILE A 55 4.29 -1.36 -0.83
N TYR A 56 4.33 -0.04 -0.91
CA TYR A 56 4.35 0.69 -2.17
C TYR A 56 5.71 0.54 -2.84
N SER A 57 5.73 -0.01 -4.05
CA SER A 57 6.95 -0.43 -4.72
C SER A 57 6.96 0.00 -6.17
N GLU A 58 8.01 0.72 -6.58
CA GLU A 58 8.20 1.17 -7.96
C GLU A 58 8.24 0.00 -8.94
N ALA A 59 8.93 -1.08 -8.58
CA ALA A 59 9.03 -2.28 -9.41
C ALA A 59 7.64 -2.90 -9.66
N ALA A 60 6.82 -3.04 -8.62
CA ALA A 60 5.46 -3.56 -8.77
C ALA A 60 4.57 -2.65 -9.63
N CYS A 61 4.69 -1.33 -9.46
CA CYS A 61 3.97 -0.33 -10.27
C CYS A 61 4.37 -0.41 -11.76
N ASN A 62 5.66 -0.54 -12.03
CA ASN A 62 6.19 -0.71 -13.37
C ASN A 62 5.69 -2.00 -14.03
N THR A 63 5.68 -3.12 -13.29
CA THR A 63 5.14 -4.38 -13.77
C THR A 63 3.65 -4.29 -14.09
N LEU A 64 2.83 -3.73 -13.19
CA LEU A 64 1.39 -3.51 -13.44
C LEU A 64 1.16 -2.67 -14.71
N THR A 65 1.96 -1.62 -14.89
CA THR A 65 1.90 -0.76 -16.08
C THR A 65 2.26 -1.53 -17.35
N LYS A 66 3.31 -2.35 -17.33
CA LYS A 66 3.69 -3.23 -18.45
C LYS A 66 2.59 -4.26 -18.78
N MET A 67 1.84 -4.72 -17.78
CA MET A 67 0.71 -5.62 -17.94
C MET A 67 -0.58 -4.93 -18.44
N GLY A 68 -0.51 -3.65 -18.80
CA GLY A 68 -1.66 -2.89 -19.31
C GLY A 68 -2.57 -2.31 -18.23
N VAL A 69 -2.10 -2.25 -16.98
CA VAL A 69 -2.80 -1.61 -15.85
C VAL A 69 -1.99 -0.39 -15.40
N PRO A 70 -2.25 0.82 -15.98
CA PRO A 70 -1.49 2.01 -15.64
C PRO A 70 -1.49 2.27 -14.14
N THR A 71 -0.30 2.23 -13.56
CA THR A 71 -0.08 2.35 -12.11
C THR A 71 1.17 3.21 -11.92
N PRO A 72 1.04 4.54 -11.84
CA PRO A 72 2.18 5.42 -11.64
C PRO A 72 2.82 5.22 -10.26
N TYR A 73 4.11 5.50 -10.16
CA TYR A 73 4.86 5.54 -8.92
C TYR A 73 5.20 7.00 -8.58
N LEU A 74 4.35 7.62 -7.76
CA LEU A 74 4.50 9.01 -7.29
C LEU A 74 4.57 8.97 -5.76
N PRO A 75 5.78 8.85 -5.17
CA PRO A 75 5.93 8.63 -3.74
C PRO A 75 5.54 9.83 -2.88
N ASP A 76 5.41 11.02 -3.48
CA ASP A 76 4.94 12.26 -2.85
C ASP A 76 3.42 12.47 -2.96
N ASP A 77 2.69 11.50 -3.54
CA ASP A 77 1.23 11.54 -3.73
C ASP A 77 0.57 10.28 -3.16
N ILE A 78 -0.15 10.43 -2.05
CA ILE A 78 -0.87 9.32 -1.40
C ILE A 78 -1.99 8.74 -2.29
N ALA A 79 -2.55 9.50 -3.23
CA ALA A 79 -3.53 9.00 -4.18
C ALA A 79 -2.92 7.93 -5.09
N SER A 80 -1.65 8.11 -5.48
CA SER A 80 -0.89 7.15 -6.27
C SER A 80 -0.70 5.82 -5.55
N TYR A 81 -0.47 5.86 -4.23
CA TYR A 81 -0.46 4.65 -3.40
C TYR A 81 -1.85 4.02 -3.26
N GLY A 82 -2.90 4.81 -3.03
CA GLY A 82 -4.29 4.31 -2.97
C GLY A 82 -4.68 3.58 -4.27
N LEU A 83 -4.31 4.14 -5.41
CA LEU A 83 -4.49 3.50 -6.72
C LEU A 83 -3.74 2.16 -6.78
N TYR A 84 -2.48 2.11 -6.38
CA TYR A 84 -1.69 0.88 -6.31
C TYR A 84 -2.37 -0.21 -5.47
N VAL A 85 -2.84 0.13 -4.26
CA VAL A 85 -3.59 -0.81 -3.40
C VAL A 85 -4.83 -1.33 -4.12
N SER A 86 -5.61 -0.45 -4.75
CA SER A 86 -6.81 -0.84 -5.50
C SER A 86 -6.50 -1.82 -6.64
N ARG A 87 -5.33 -1.70 -7.30
CA ARG A 87 -4.92 -2.63 -8.36
C ARG A 87 -4.59 -4.00 -7.81
N LEU A 88 -3.86 -4.08 -6.69
CA LEU A 88 -3.58 -5.34 -6.03
C LEU A 88 -4.85 -6.04 -5.54
N GLU A 89 -5.79 -5.28 -4.99
CA GLU A 89 -7.09 -5.81 -4.60
C GLU A 89 -7.92 -6.28 -5.79
N GLY A 90 -7.89 -5.54 -6.90
CA GLY A 90 -8.45 -6.01 -8.17
C GLY A 90 -7.83 -7.33 -8.63
N LEU A 91 -6.50 -7.45 -8.60
CA LEU A 91 -5.82 -8.69 -8.95
C LEU A 91 -6.24 -9.87 -8.06
N LYS A 92 -6.50 -9.66 -6.76
CA LYS A 92 -6.99 -10.73 -5.86
C LYS A 92 -8.34 -11.30 -6.28
N ILE A 93 -9.19 -10.49 -6.91
CA ILE A 93 -10.50 -10.93 -7.41
C ILE A 93 -10.34 -11.86 -8.62
N TYR A 94 -9.37 -11.57 -9.49
CA TYR A 94 -9.17 -12.28 -10.76
C TYR A 94 -8.09 -13.37 -10.72
N ALA A 95 -7.23 -13.37 -9.70
CA ALA A 95 -6.25 -14.44 -9.48
C ALA A 95 -6.93 -15.63 -8.78
N PRO A 96 -7.04 -16.81 -9.43
CA PRO A 96 -7.66 -17.98 -8.82
C PRO A 96 -6.86 -18.42 -7.58
N ALA A 97 -7.34 -18.07 -6.40
CA ALA A 97 -6.60 -18.18 -5.14
C ALA A 97 -7.12 -19.29 -4.21
N ALA A 98 -7.58 -20.42 -4.76
CA ALA A 98 -7.92 -21.59 -3.93
C ALA A 98 -6.69 -22.16 -3.18
N GLY A 99 -5.47 -21.81 -3.60
CA GLY A 99 -4.21 -22.32 -3.03
C GLY A 99 -3.36 -21.30 -2.27
N LEU A 100 -3.79 -20.04 -2.12
CA LEU A 100 -3.01 -19.03 -1.39
C LEU A 100 -3.50 -18.95 0.07
N PRO A 101 -2.72 -19.44 1.05
CA PRO A 101 -3.11 -19.32 2.45
C PRO A 101 -3.22 -17.85 2.85
N GLU A 102 -4.33 -17.48 3.52
CA GLU A 102 -4.44 -16.17 4.17
C GLU A 102 -3.71 -16.11 5.52
N ILE A 103 -3.08 -17.21 5.92
CA ILE A 103 -2.46 -17.36 7.24
C ILE A 103 -0.96 -17.14 7.11
N GLY A 104 -0.46 -16.06 7.71
CA GLY A 104 0.97 -15.76 7.87
C GLY A 104 1.55 -14.69 6.94
N LEU A 105 0.99 -14.50 5.74
CA LEU A 105 1.35 -13.40 4.83
C LEU A 105 0.10 -12.95 4.04
N PRO A 106 -0.24 -11.65 4.01
CA PRO A 106 -1.37 -11.16 3.21
C PRO A 106 -1.23 -11.53 1.74
N ARG A 107 -2.35 -11.89 1.11
CA ARG A 107 -2.41 -12.13 -0.34
C ARG A 107 -1.92 -10.92 -1.15
N SER A 108 -2.18 -9.70 -0.65
CA SER A 108 -1.66 -8.45 -1.22
C SER A 108 -0.13 -8.42 -1.24
N ARG A 109 0.54 -8.85 -0.16
CA ARG A 109 2.00 -8.93 -0.07
C ARG A 109 2.59 -10.00 -0.97
N MET A 110 1.94 -11.16 -1.08
CA MET A 110 2.34 -12.22 -2.02
C MET A 110 2.29 -11.74 -3.48
N LEU A 111 1.20 -11.07 -3.86
CA LEU A 111 1.04 -10.52 -5.21
C LEU A 111 2.06 -9.42 -5.49
N GLN A 112 2.29 -8.52 -4.53
CA GLN A 112 3.36 -7.53 -4.64
C GLN A 112 4.71 -8.19 -4.93
N LEU A 113 5.14 -9.16 -4.11
CA LEU A 113 6.43 -9.82 -4.28
C LEU A 113 6.54 -10.55 -5.63
N GLY A 114 5.41 -11.10 -6.12
CA GLY A 114 5.33 -11.68 -7.45
C GLY A 114 5.57 -10.63 -8.54
N LEU A 115 4.90 -9.47 -8.45
CA LEU A 115 5.05 -8.37 -9.41
C LEU A 115 6.47 -7.78 -9.43
N GLU A 116 7.11 -7.65 -8.26
CA GLU A 116 8.48 -7.17 -8.13
C GLU A 116 9.52 -8.06 -8.83
N ARG A 117 9.19 -9.34 -9.03
CA ARG A 117 10.09 -10.36 -9.60
C ARG A 117 9.64 -10.83 -10.98
N PHE A 118 8.59 -10.23 -11.54
CA PHE A 118 8.03 -10.62 -12.82
C PHE A 118 8.86 -10.02 -13.96
N GLU A 119 9.40 -10.88 -14.82
CA GLU A 119 10.19 -10.51 -16.02
C GLU A 119 9.34 -10.54 -17.29
#